data_AF-A0A378JMU6-F1
#
_entry.id   AF-A0A378JMU6-F1
#
_cell.length_a   1.000
_cell.length_b   1.000
_cell.length_c   1.000
_cell.angle_alpha   90.00
_cell.angle_beta   90.00
_cell.angle_gamma   90.00
#
_symmetry.space_group_name_H-M   'P 1'
#
loop_
_entity.id
_entity.type
_entity.pdbx_description
1 polymer ?
#
loop_
_entity_poly.entity_id
_entity_poly.type
_entity_poly.pdbx_seq_one_letter_code
_entity_poly.pdbx_strand_id
1 'polypeptide(L)'
;MHYYFNTPDQIAGDEAYNELNFTKALTHYNRALQTLNHLASQRKFKRNNDYRYALTYVICEIVQTKCDAIKEIIENQEIFNFDSLRKLWTEIPGLINELESVFNEMGDKGKDAIKERIEVNYKLLAEVCDLISEELSDGLEDESLQESDILSALSWLTRSIDYFKRANLPIQMELHLGYLNLLEKAYKCNSDKNHLLQITQYIINNKLLDLPLTSTQALEMLSYQLLVAIKSNDSSSAKYLIKKFGELSSAPDIDRDNYILDDIQSLIDKFTDKQEDDSVKKRKFSKADKISATDKDHYILEDTESLSEKLNAQEKNDSVKKRRLRKADKTSLIAEDGGEAEVIKNSSKQAKNVILEDTGIEEMNVVNQTTENIPTPMNAQPSYPKDLPSVSQTIDRTFFGKNTKTAKKVSFKENDYSYVSPFIKTFEKLSEQFANPEFLANILCLNADFYNKTALPIKNTRLLSRELYESALLIVPNHPVASVRKNINHATIRDNNHYGSQSSFTTDKNPKAIFIEAIEALTMQLEAFTADNIEKINGILNSNVSFVTNNIVSKNIAGRQSAEIAKQIQGRYHYLSTHERNNEQQVPSEQQESLTFR
;
A
#
# COMPACT_ATOMS: atom_id res chain seq x y z
N MET A 1 -33.51 4.16 -15.68
CA MET A 1 -32.11 3.80 -15.98
C MET A 1 -31.98 2.94 -17.26
N HIS A 2 -32.44 3.40 -18.42
CA HIS A 2 -32.48 2.59 -19.67
C HIS A 2 -31.41 2.99 -20.71
N TYR A 3 -30.62 4.03 -20.46
CA TYR A 3 -29.65 4.52 -21.45
C TYR A 3 -28.31 3.75 -21.48
N TYR A 4 -28.01 2.94 -20.45
CA TYR A 4 -26.73 2.23 -20.34
C TYR A 4 -26.85 0.85 -19.70
N PHE A 5 -27.65 0.71 -18.65
CA PHE A 5 -27.81 -0.56 -17.95
C PHE A 5 -28.52 -1.61 -18.81
N ASN A 6 -27.99 -2.83 -18.78
CA ASN A 6 -28.36 -3.98 -19.62
C ASN A 6 -28.20 -3.74 -21.12
N THR A 7 -27.36 -2.78 -21.52
CA THR A 7 -27.02 -2.60 -22.93
C THR A 7 -25.96 -3.62 -23.36
N PRO A 8 -25.91 -3.99 -24.66
CA PRO A 8 -24.88 -4.90 -25.15
C PRO A 8 -23.45 -4.42 -24.87
N ASP A 9 -23.19 -3.11 -24.94
CA ASP A 9 -21.87 -2.55 -24.62
C ASP A 9 -21.54 -2.61 -23.13
N GLN A 10 -22.51 -2.44 -22.23
CA GLN A 10 -22.26 -2.65 -20.80
C GLN A 10 -21.93 -4.12 -20.53
N ILE A 11 -22.77 -5.05 -20.99
CA ILE A 11 -22.59 -6.49 -20.73
C ILE A 11 -21.23 -6.99 -21.26
N ALA A 12 -20.89 -6.64 -22.51
CA ALA A 12 -19.63 -7.04 -23.13
C ALA A 12 -18.42 -6.32 -22.50
N GLY A 13 -18.59 -5.08 -22.03
CA GLY A 13 -17.58 -4.34 -21.28
C GLY A 13 -17.28 -5.01 -19.94
N ASP A 14 -18.31 -5.35 -19.18
CA ASP A 14 -18.19 -6.01 -17.87
C ASP A 14 -17.58 -7.41 -18.01
N GLU A 15 -18.01 -8.19 -19.01
CA GLU A 15 -17.42 -9.50 -19.31
C GLU A 15 -15.92 -9.38 -19.61
N ALA A 16 -15.53 -8.47 -20.50
CA ALA A 16 -14.13 -8.23 -20.82
C ALA A 16 -13.31 -7.71 -19.64
N TYR A 17 -13.90 -6.88 -18.77
CA TYR A 17 -13.26 -6.39 -17.55
C TYR A 17 -13.00 -7.53 -16.56
N ASN A 18 -13.97 -8.42 -16.36
CA ASN A 18 -13.83 -9.60 -15.51
C ASN A 18 -12.79 -10.60 -16.03
N GLU A 19 -12.59 -10.65 -17.35
CA GLU A 19 -11.51 -11.40 -18.02
C GLU A 19 -10.13 -10.72 -17.91
N LEU A 20 -10.02 -9.57 -17.23
CA LEU A 20 -8.83 -8.70 -17.17
C LEU A 20 -8.38 -8.19 -18.55
N ASN A 21 -9.27 -8.21 -19.55
CA ASN A 21 -9.01 -7.65 -20.86
C ASN A 21 -9.40 -6.17 -20.91
N PHE A 22 -8.63 -5.33 -20.23
CA PHE A 22 -8.96 -3.91 -20.06
C PHE A 22 -9.04 -3.15 -21.39
N THR A 23 -8.26 -3.52 -22.40
CA THR A 23 -8.33 -2.88 -23.73
C THR A 23 -9.68 -3.13 -24.40
N LYS A 24 -10.19 -4.37 -24.32
CA LYS A 24 -11.51 -4.73 -24.86
C LYS A 24 -12.62 -4.10 -24.04
N ALA A 25 -12.52 -4.11 -22.70
CA ALA A 25 -13.47 -3.44 -21.81
C ALA A 25 -13.60 -1.94 -22.14
N LEU A 26 -12.47 -1.23 -22.23
CA LEU A 26 -12.43 0.19 -22.60
C LEU A 26 -13.05 0.45 -23.98
N THR A 27 -12.89 -0.46 -24.94
CA THR A 27 -13.50 -0.31 -26.27
C THR A 27 -15.03 -0.26 -26.16
N HIS A 28 -15.62 -1.15 -25.36
CA HIS A 28 -17.07 -1.20 -25.15
C HIS A 28 -17.58 0.00 -24.34
N TYR A 29 -16.93 0.34 -23.24
CA TYR A 29 -17.34 1.50 -22.42
C TYR A 29 -17.22 2.82 -23.18
N ASN A 30 -16.19 3.02 -24.00
CA ASN A 30 -16.08 4.20 -24.85
C ASN A 30 -17.18 4.26 -25.93
N ARG A 31 -17.61 3.12 -26.48
CA ARG A 31 -18.75 3.09 -27.41
C ARG A 31 -20.05 3.45 -26.70
N ALA A 32 -20.25 3.00 -25.47
CA ALA A 32 -21.38 3.42 -24.64
C ALA A 32 -21.35 4.93 -24.39
N LEU A 33 -20.19 5.50 -24.06
CA LEU A 33 -20.02 6.94 -23.87
C LEU A 33 -20.33 7.73 -25.15
N GLN A 34 -19.83 7.28 -26.30
CA GLN A 34 -20.14 7.88 -27.60
C GLN A 34 -21.64 7.85 -27.92
N THR A 35 -22.33 6.75 -27.57
CA THR A 35 -23.78 6.63 -27.75
C THR A 35 -24.53 7.65 -26.88
N LEU A 36 -24.13 7.81 -25.62
CA LEU A 36 -24.70 8.82 -24.71
C LEU A 36 -24.42 10.24 -25.20
N ASN A 37 -23.23 10.52 -25.73
CA ASN A 37 -22.88 11.83 -26.29
C ASN A 37 -23.68 12.12 -27.57
N HIS A 38 -23.88 11.12 -28.41
CA HIS A 38 -24.73 11.24 -29.59
C HIS A 38 -26.18 11.57 -29.20
N LEU A 39 -26.74 10.88 -28.20
CA LEU A 39 -28.07 11.19 -27.66
C LEU A 39 -28.17 12.63 -27.15
N ALA A 40 -27.19 13.09 -26.37
CA ALA A 40 -27.16 14.45 -25.86
C ALA A 40 -27.01 15.53 -26.94
N SER A 41 -26.49 15.19 -28.12
CA SER A 41 -26.36 16.12 -29.25
C SER A 41 -27.67 16.35 -30.02
N GLN A 42 -28.71 15.54 -29.78
CA GLN A 42 -29.97 15.64 -30.50
C GLN A 42 -30.75 16.91 -30.09
N ARG A 43 -31.24 17.69 -31.07
CA ARG A 43 -31.89 19.01 -30.85
C ARG A 43 -33.04 19.04 -29.84
N LYS A 44 -33.72 17.91 -29.62
CA LYS A 44 -34.89 17.80 -28.74
C LYS A 44 -34.62 16.98 -27.48
N PHE A 45 -33.38 16.52 -27.28
CA PHE A 45 -33.04 15.71 -26.12
C PHE A 45 -32.94 16.58 -24.87
N LYS A 46 -33.64 16.17 -23.81
CA LYS A 46 -33.53 16.78 -22.49
C LYS A 46 -32.74 15.83 -21.60
N ARG A 47 -31.63 16.31 -21.03
CA ARG A 47 -30.80 15.58 -20.07
C ARG A 47 -31.55 15.39 -18.75
N ASN A 48 -32.39 14.35 -18.69
CA ASN A 48 -33.07 13.96 -17.47
C ASN A 48 -32.11 13.27 -16.50
N ASN A 49 -32.56 12.99 -15.27
CA ASN A 49 -31.72 12.33 -14.28
C ASN A 49 -31.28 10.93 -14.74
N ASP A 50 -32.14 10.16 -15.41
CA ASP A 50 -31.81 8.84 -15.95
C ASP A 50 -30.61 8.85 -16.91
N TYR A 51 -30.53 9.87 -17.77
CA TYR A 51 -29.38 10.08 -18.65
C TYR A 51 -28.12 10.44 -17.86
N ARG A 52 -28.25 11.35 -16.88
CA ARG A 52 -27.11 11.76 -16.04
C ARG A 52 -26.55 10.59 -15.24
N TYR A 53 -27.42 9.74 -14.68
CA TYR A 53 -27.02 8.47 -14.05
C TYR A 53 -26.23 7.61 -15.03
N ALA A 54 -26.78 7.34 -16.22
CA ALA A 54 -26.08 6.52 -17.21
C ALA A 54 -24.71 7.09 -17.58
N LEU A 55 -24.62 8.41 -17.79
CA LEU A 55 -23.37 9.10 -18.13
C LEU A 55 -22.34 8.99 -17.00
N THR A 56 -22.74 9.24 -15.76
CA THR A 56 -21.87 9.06 -14.60
C THR A 56 -21.36 7.63 -14.50
N TYR A 57 -22.23 6.62 -14.63
CA TYR A 57 -21.82 5.22 -14.52
C TYR A 57 -20.79 4.86 -15.60
N VAL A 58 -21.06 5.18 -16.86
CA VAL A 58 -20.11 4.93 -17.95
C VAL A 58 -18.75 5.61 -17.69
N ILE A 59 -18.76 6.87 -17.26
CA ILE A 59 -17.51 7.59 -16.95
C ILE A 59 -16.75 6.88 -15.81
N CYS A 60 -17.46 6.50 -14.74
CA CYS A 60 -16.86 5.75 -13.63
C CYS A 60 -16.27 4.41 -14.08
N GLU A 61 -16.95 3.64 -14.94
CA GLU A 61 -16.39 2.36 -15.45
C GLU A 61 -15.14 2.58 -16.31
N ILE A 62 -15.11 3.63 -17.14
CA ILE A 62 -13.91 3.99 -17.93
C ILE A 62 -12.75 4.37 -17.03
N VAL A 63 -12.99 5.24 -16.04
CA VAL A 63 -11.96 5.67 -15.08
C VAL A 63 -11.44 4.47 -14.29
N GLN A 64 -12.33 3.65 -13.74
CA GLN A 64 -11.97 2.44 -13.02
C GLN A 64 -11.13 1.50 -13.87
N THR A 65 -11.57 1.20 -15.08
CA THR A 65 -10.86 0.31 -16.00
C THR A 65 -9.47 0.84 -16.36
N LYS A 66 -9.32 2.17 -16.57
CA LYS A 66 -8.01 2.78 -16.82
C LYS A 66 -7.11 2.70 -15.59
N CYS A 67 -7.65 2.92 -14.39
CA CYS A 67 -6.91 2.79 -13.13
C CYS A 67 -6.41 1.37 -12.93
N ASP A 68 -7.25 0.36 -13.17
CA ASP A 68 -6.85 -1.05 -13.01
C ASP A 68 -5.86 -1.49 -14.09
N ALA A 69 -6.00 -1.01 -15.33
CA ALA A 69 -5.00 -1.22 -16.36
C ALA A 69 -3.65 -0.56 -16.02
N ILE A 70 -3.66 0.61 -15.38
CA ILE A 70 -2.44 1.26 -14.86
C ILE A 70 -1.81 0.41 -13.76
N LYS A 71 -2.61 -0.08 -12.80
CA LYS A 71 -2.12 -0.98 -11.73
C LYS A 71 -1.50 -2.24 -12.34
N GLU A 72 -2.15 -2.86 -13.31
CA GLU A 72 -1.62 -4.04 -14.01
C GLU A 72 -0.30 -3.76 -14.73
N ILE A 73 -0.19 -2.61 -15.42
CA ILE A 73 1.06 -2.20 -16.08
C ILE A 73 2.20 -2.06 -15.07
N ILE A 74 1.93 -1.40 -13.95
CA ILE A 74 2.90 -1.19 -12.87
C ILE A 74 3.29 -2.56 -12.27
N GLU A 75 2.32 -3.42 -11.95
CA GLU A 75 2.56 -4.71 -11.30
C GLU A 75 3.28 -5.74 -12.19
N ASN A 76 3.05 -5.73 -13.51
CA ASN A 76 3.58 -6.75 -14.42
C ASN A 76 4.87 -6.35 -15.15
N GLN A 77 5.31 -5.10 -15.08
CA GLN A 77 6.53 -4.66 -15.78
C GLN A 77 7.78 -4.87 -14.91
N GLU A 78 8.80 -5.54 -15.47
CA GLU A 78 10.14 -5.57 -14.89
C GLU A 78 10.85 -4.20 -14.99
N ILE A 79 10.48 -3.40 -16.00
CA ILE A 79 11.02 -2.05 -16.24
C ILE A 79 9.84 -1.09 -16.38
N PHE A 80 9.78 -0.11 -15.48
CA PHE A 80 8.74 0.91 -15.46
C PHE A 80 8.71 1.73 -16.76
N ASN A 81 7.64 1.60 -17.55
CA ASN A 81 7.42 2.37 -18.77
C ASN A 81 6.35 3.46 -18.57
N PHE A 82 6.82 4.67 -18.29
CA PHE A 82 5.94 5.82 -18.05
C PHE A 82 5.09 6.25 -19.25
N ASP A 83 5.49 5.97 -20.50
CA ASP A 83 4.74 6.39 -21.69
C ASP A 83 3.41 5.64 -21.84
N SER A 84 3.40 4.35 -21.50
CA SER A 84 2.19 3.53 -21.52
C SER A 84 1.16 4.03 -20.51
N LEU A 85 1.62 4.41 -19.32
CA LEU A 85 0.81 5.00 -18.26
C LEU A 85 0.26 6.36 -18.66
N ARG A 86 1.11 7.22 -19.25
CA ARG A 86 0.72 8.56 -19.71
C ARG A 86 -0.43 8.48 -20.71
N LYS A 87 -0.41 7.51 -21.64
CA LYS A 87 -1.48 7.31 -22.62
C LYS A 87 -2.83 6.99 -21.95
N LEU A 88 -2.84 6.10 -20.96
CA LEU A 88 -4.07 5.79 -20.21
C LEU A 88 -4.57 7.00 -19.40
N TRP A 89 -3.65 7.71 -18.76
CA TRP A 89 -3.95 8.83 -17.88
C TRP A 89 -4.47 10.07 -18.60
N THR A 90 -4.05 10.31 -19.85
CA THR A 90 -4.30 11.58 -20.58
C THR A 90 -5.78 11.97 -20.60
N GLU A 91 -6.70 11.02 -20.69
CA GLU A 91 -8.15 11.27 -20.76
C GLU A 91 -8.82 11.42 -19.39
N ILE A 92 -8.23 10.88 -18.31
CA ILE A 92 -8.83 10.81 -16.98
C ILE A 92 -9.22 12.20 -16.43
N PRO A 93 -8.36 13.24 -16.48
CA PRO A 93 -8.75 14.55 -15.98
C PRO A 93 -9.98 15.13 -16.68
N GLY A 94 -10.11 14.90 -17.99
CA GLY A 94 -11.27 15.34 -18.76
C GLY A 94 -12.56 14.64 -18.32
N LEU A 95 -12.49 13.32 -18.14
CA LEU A 95 -13.59 12.50 -17.65
C LEU A 95 -14.03 12.90 -16.23
N ILE A 96 -13.09 13.20 -15.34
CA ILE A 96 -13.40 13.66 -13.98
C ILE A 96 -14.06 15.03 -13.97
N ASN A 97 -13.60 15.97 -14.80
CA ASN A 97 -14.27 17.26 -14.94
C ASN A 97 -15.70 17.12 -15.46
N GLU A 98 -15.92 16.21 -16.42
CA GLU A 98 -17.28 15.91 -16.92
C GLU A 98 -18.14 15.28 -15.82
N LEU A 99 -17.60 14.32 -15.08
CA LEU A 99 -18.27 13.67 -13.94
C LEU A 99 -18.70 14.68 -12.88
N GLU A 100 -17.81 15.61 -12.48
CA GLU A 100 -18.10 16.68 -11.53
C GLU A 100 -19.16 17.65 -12.06
N SER A 101 -19.10 18.00 -13.34
CA SER A 101 -20.10 18.85 -13.99
C SER A 101 -21.49 18.21 -13.95
N VAL A 102 -21.58 16.93 -14.36
CA VAL A 102 -22.83 16.15 -14.34
C VAL A 102 -23.36 16.03 -12.91
N PHE A 103 -22.50 15.73 -11.94
CA PHE A 103 -22.87 15.66 -10.53
C PHE A 103 -23.44 16.98 -10.00
N ASN A 104 -22.84 18.11 -10.36
CA ASN A 104 -23.31 19.44 -9.97
C ASN A 104 -24.66 19.82 -10.60
N GLU A 105 -24.95 19.34 -11.81
CA GLU A 105 -26.23 19.52 -12.48
C GLU A 105 -27.38 18.70 -11.88
N MET A 106 -27.09 17.66 -11.09
CA MET A 106 -28.10 16.83 -10.44
C MET A 106 -28.70 17.54 -9.22
N GLY A 107 -30.02 17.40 -9.04
CA GLY A 107 -30.69 17.83 -7.80
C GLY A 107 -30.31 16.93 -6.61
N ASP A 108 -30.63 17.35 -5.39
CA ASP A 108 -30.19 16.69 -4.15
C ASP A 108 -30.51 15.19 -4.11
N LYS A 109 -31.75 14.81 -4.47
CA LYS A 109 -32.17 13.39 -4.57
C LYS A 109 -31.32 12.56 -5.55
N GLY A 110 -30.77 13.22 -6.56
CA GLY A 110 -29.93 12.61 -7.58
C GLY A 110 -28.51 12.33 -7.08
N LYS A 111 -27.97 13.27 -6.31
CA LYS A 111 -26.59 13.26 -5.81
C LYS A 111 -26.31 12.11 -4.86
N ASP A 112 -27.22 11.85 -3.91
CA ASP A 112 -26.99 10.83 -2.87
C ASP A 112 -26.72 9.44 -3.47
N ALA A 113 -27.44 9.06 -4.53
CA ALA A 113 -27.30 7.76 -5.18
C ALA A 113 -26.00 7.60 -6.01
N ILE A 114 -25.35 8.72 -6.39
CA ILE A 114 -24.12 8.71 -7.20
C ILE A 114 -22.88 9.04 -6.35
N LYS A 115 -23.06 9.79 -5.26
CA LYS A 115 -21.98 10.32 -4.46
C LYS A 115 -21.00 9.24 -4.02
N GLU A 116 -21.50 8.12 -3.51
CA GLU A 116 -20.68 6.96 -3.13
C GLU A 116 -19.81 6.46 -4.30
N ARG A 117 -20.39 6.37 -5.51
CA ARG A 117 -19.67 5.91 -6.71
C ARG A 117 -18.54 6.86 -7.11
N ILE A 118 -18.78 8.17 -7.00
CA ILE A 118 -17.77 9.20 -7.29
C ILE A 118 -16.66 9.14 -6.23
N GLU A 119 -17.01 9.02 -4.95
CA GLU A 119 -16.04 8.88 -3.86
C GLU A 119 -15.16 7.64 -4.03
N VAL A 120 -15.74 6.50 -4.46
CA VAL A 120 -15.00 5.28 -4.82
C VAL A 120 -14.01 5.53 -5.97
N ASN A 121 -14.41 6.29 -6.99
CA ASN A 121 -13.52 6.62 -8.12
C ASN A 121 -12.39 7.57 -7.70
N TYR A 122 -12.67 8.57 -6.87
CA TYR A 122 -11.62 9.43 -6.33
C TYR A 122 -10.65 8.64 -5.45
N LYS A 123 -11.13 7.73 -4.61
CA LYS A 123 -10.26 6.84 -3.84
C LYS A 123 -9.35 6.02 -4.76
N LEU A 124 -9.90 5.41 -5.80
CA LEU A 124 -9.15 4.62 -6.76
C LEU A 124 -8.09 5.47 -7.50
N LEU A 125 -8.45 6.68 -7.90
CA LEU A 125 -7.51 7.64 -8.50
C LEU A 125 -6.40 8.03 -7.52
N ALA A 126 -6.73 8.22 -6.25
CA ALA A 126 -5.74 8.52 -5.22
C ALA A 126 -4.73 7.38 -5.07
N GLU A 127 -5.22 6.14 -4.92
CA GLU A 127 -4.38 4.94 -4.85
C GLU A 127 -3.47 4.78 -6.08
N VAL A 128 -3.99 5.01 -7.29
CA VAL A 128 -3.18 4.94 -8.51
C VAL A 128 -2.13 6.05 -8.58
N CYS A 129 -2.48 7.28 -8.18
CA CYS A 129 -1.51 8.38 -8.15
C CYS A 129 -0.38 8.12 -7.16
N ASP A 130 -0.71 7.50 -6.01
CA ASP A 130 0.26 7.10 -4.99
C ASP A 130 1.22 6.04 -5.56
N LEU A 131 0.69 4.96 -6.14
CA LEU A 131 1.49 3.91 -6.78
C LEU A 131 2.41 4.44 -7.89
N ILE A 132 1.94 5.38 -8.72
CA ILE A 132 2.79 6.02 -9.74
C ILE A 132 3.90 6.83 -9.08
N SER A 133 3.60 7.55 -7.99
CA SER A 133 4.60 8.34 -7.28
C SER A 133 5.66 7.47 -6.60
N GLU A 134 5.25 6.33 -6.02
CA GLU A 134 6.13 5.35 -5.39
C GLU A 134 7.10 4.78 -6.41
N GLU A 135 6.59 4.26 -7.53
CA GLU A 135 7.42 3.69 -8.59
C GLU A 135 8.38 4.72 -9.22
N LEU A 136 7.92 5.97 -9.39
CA LEU A 136 8.80 7.05 -9.81
C LEU A 136 9.87 7.37 -8.78
N SER A 137 9.56 7.22 -7.48
CA SER A 137 10.49 7.47 -6.37
C SER A 137 11.50 6.34 -6.19
N ASP A 138 11.13 5.09 -6.44
CA ASP A 138 12.02 3.94 -6.32
C ASP A 138 13.12 3.98 -7.39
N GLY A 139 12.77 4.46 -8.59
CA GLY A 139 13.76 4.76 -9.64
C GLY A 139 14.75 5.88 -9.28
N LEU A 140 14.54 6.60 -8.18
CA LEU A 140 15.42 7.69 -7.74
C LEU A 140 16.57 7.25 -6.82
N GLU A 141 16.70 5.97 -6.50
CA GLU A 141 17.78 5.49 -5.61
C GLU A 141 19.18 5.52 -6.25
N ASP A 142 19.28 5.80 -7.55
CA ASP A 142 20.53 5.92 -8.29
C ASP A 142 21.18 7.31 -8.19
N GLU A 143 22.52 7.37 -8.22
CA GLU A 143 23.35 8.60 -8.12
C GLU A 143 23.06 9.68 -9.20
N SER A 144 22.15 9.40 -10.14
CA SER A 144 21.79 10.28 -11.27
C SER A 144 20.47 11.04 -11.11
N LEU A 145 19.95 11.11 -9.88
CA LEU A 145 18.78 11.92 -9.46
C LEU A 145 18.64 13.24 -10.23
N GLN A 146 17.69 13.31 -11.17
CA GLN A 146 17.30 14.56 -11.82
C GLN A 146 16.17 15.22 -11.01
N GLU A 147 16.26 16.54 -10.85
CA GLU A 147 15.22 17.34 -10.21
C GLU A 147 13.85 17.14 -10.88
N SER A 148 13.82 16.97 -12.21
CA SER A 148 12.60 16.72 -12.97
C SER A 148 11.83 15.49 -12.51
N ASP A 149 12.55 14.44 -12.09
CA ASP A 149 11.94 13.16 -11.74
C ASP A 149 11.34 13.24 -10.33
N ILE A 150 12.05 13.91 -9.40
CA ILE A 150 11.53 14.23 -8.07
C ILE A 150 10.26 15.09 -8.17
N LEU A 151 10.28 16.15 -8.99
CA LEU A 151 9.13 17.02 -9.19
C LEU A 151 7.96 16.28 -9.86
N SER A 152 8.25 15.32 -10.75
CA SER A 152 7.24 14.45 -11.34
C SER A 152 6.57 13.59 -10.27
N ALA A 153 7.33 12.87 -9.45
CA ALA A 153 6.80 12.07 -8.33
C ALA A 153 5.98 12.94 -7.36
N LEU A 154 6.51 14.10 -6.95
CA LEU A 154 5.82 15.03 -6.07
C LEU A 154 4.48 15.52 -6.67
N SER A 155 4.41 15.73 -7.98
CA SER A 155 3.18 16.11 -8.67
C SER A 155 2.11 15.01 -8.62
N TRP A 156 2.51 13.75 -8.72
CA TRP A 156 1.61 12.60 -8.60
C TRP A 156 1.12 12.41 -7.18
N LEU A 157 2.01 12.52 -6.20
CA LEU A 157 1.63 12.42 -4.79
C LEU A 157 0.69 13.55 -4.37
N THR A 158 0.91 14.76 -4.89
CA THR A 158 -0.01 15.90 -4.69
C THR A 158 -1.40 15.58 -5.23
N ARG A 159 -1.50 14.96 -6.42
CA ARG A 159 -2.79 14.52 -6.98
C ARG A 159 -3.44 13.45 -6.11
N SER A 160 -2.66 12.51 -5.56
CA SER A 160 -3.17 11.49 -4.64
C SER A 160 -3.83 12.12 -3.42
N ILE A 161 -3.12 13.04 -2.76
CA ILE A 161 -3.62 13.83 -1.62
C ILE A 161 -4.91 14.58 -1.98
N ASP A 162 -4.95 15.24 -3.14
CA ASP A 162 -6.12 15.98 -3.59
C ASP A 162 -7.32 15.08 -3.84
N TYR A 163 -7.12 13.89 -4.43
CA TYR A 163 -8.20 12.94 -4.65
C TYR A 163 -8.71 12.31 -3.34
N PHE A 164 -7.85 12.02 -2.35
CA PHE A 164 -8.31 11.61 -1.02
C PHE A 164 -9.19 12.67 -0.36
N LYS A 165 -8.82 13.95 -0.48
CA LYS A 165 -9.65 15.08 0.00
C LYS A 165 -10.99 15.14 -0.71
N ARG A 166 -11.02 14.96 -2.04
CA ARG A 166 -12.26 14.93 -2.83
C ARG A 166 -13.13 13.72 -2.50
N ALA A 167 -12.54 12.58 -2.16
CA ALA A 167 -13.23 11.39 -1.68
C ALA A 167 -13.77 11.54 -0.24
N ASN A 168 -13.47 12.66 0.44
CA ASN A 168 -13.77 12.86 1.86
C ASN A 168 -13.22 11.73 2.76
N LEU A 169 -12.05 11.20 2.39
CA LEU A 169 -11.36 10.15 3.13
C LEU A 169 -10.21 10.73 3.95
N PRO A 170 -9.92 10.16 5.14
CA PRO A 170 -8.74 10.55 5.89
C PRO A 170 -7.48 10.17 5.10
N ILE A 171 -6.54 11.10 5.03
CA ILE A 171 -5.23 10.85 4.42
C ILE A 171 -4.39 10.05 5.42
N GLN A 172 -3.81 8.95 4.95
CA GLN A 172 -2.94 8.12 5.77
C GLN A 172 -1.63 8.85 6.07
N MET A 173 -1.03 8.59 7.24
CA MET A 173 0.16 9.33 7.66
C MET A 173 1.35 9.04 6.74
N GLU A 174 1.42 7.82 6.23
CA GLU A 174 2.42 7.34 5.27
C GLU A 174 2.47 8.23 4.03
N LEU A 175 1.30 8.67 3.52
CA LEU A 175 1.21 9.56 2.35
C LEU A 175 1.73 10.97 2.67
N HIS A 176 1.46 11.47 3.87
CA HIS A 176 1.99 12.76 4.33
C HIS A 176 3.52 12.71 4.46
N LEU A 177 4.06 11.63 5.03
CA LEU A 177 5.50 11.43 5.19
C LEU A 177 6.19 11.26 3.83
N GLY A 178 5.61 10.48 2.91
CA GLY A 178 6.10 10.38 1.54
C GLY A 178 6.21 11.74 0.82
N TYR A 179 5.22 12.63 1.04
CA TYR A 179 5.25 13.98 0.49
C TYR A 179 6.36 14.84 1.08
N LEU A 180 6.56 14.78 2.39
CA LEU A 180 7.65 15.49 3.06
C LEU A 180 9.02 14.95 2.64
N ASN A 181 9.16 13.63 2.48
CA ASN A 181 10.37 12.99 1.99
C ASN A 181 10.73 13.46 0.57
N LEU A 182 9.76 13.53 -0.35
CA LEU A 182 10.00 14.03 -1.71
C LEU A 182 10.39 15.52 -1.71
N LEU A 183 9.79 16.35 -0.85
CA LEU A 183 10.20 17.74 -0.68
C LEU A 183 11.62 17.87 -0.13
N GLU A 184 12.00 17.04 0.83
CA GLU A 184 13.37 16.99 1.33
C GLU A 184 14.35 16.55 0.24
N LYS A 185 14.03 15.50 -0.53
CA LYS A 185 14.84 15.06 -1.67
C LYS A 185 15.01 16.18 -2.70
N ALA A 186 13.93 16.89 -3.04
CA ALA A 186 13.97 18.04 -3.94
C ALA A 186 14.91 19.13 -3.43
N TYR A 187 14.79 19.49 -2.14
CA TYR A 187 15.69 20.43 -1.48
C TYR A 187 17.16 19.95 -1.51
N LYS A 188 17.42 18.67 -1.26
CA LYS A 188 18.79 18.12 -1.32
C LYS A 188 19.38 18.19 -2.73
N CYS A 189 18.54 18.06 -3.77
CA CYS A 189 18.94 18.11 -5.17
C CYS A 189 19.34 19.53 -5.61
N ASN A 190 18.52 20.55 -5.36
CA ASN A 190 18.70 21.90 -5.91
C ASN A 190 19.04 22.98 -4.85
N SER A 191 18.96 22.67 -3.55
CA SER A 191 19.09 23.62 -2.44
C SER A 191 18.10 24.80 -2.44
N ASP A 192 16.95 24.68 -3.13
CA ASP A 192 15.92 25.72 -3.16
C ASP A 192 15.15 25.79 -1.83
N LYS A 193 15.24 26.94 -1.16
CA LYS A 193 14.56 27.21 0.10
C LYS A 193 13.03 27.19 -0.02
N ASN A 194 12.47 27.31 -1.22
CA ASN A 194 11.03 27.17 -1.41
C ASN A 194 10.50 25.81 -0.95
N HIS A 195 11.28 24.73 -1.11
CA HIS A 195 10.90 23.41 -0.63
C HIS A 195 10.84 23.34 0.90
N LEU A 196 11.74 24.03 1.61
CA LEU A 196 11.69 24.13 3.08
C LEU A 196 10.46 24.90 3.57
N LEU A 197 10.08 25.96 2.83
CA LEU A 197 8.84 26.69 3.09
C LEU A 197 7.62 25.80 2.86
N GLN A 198 7.61 25.01 1.78
CA GLN A 198 6.53 24.04 1.50
C GLN A 198 6.42 22.97 2.59
N ILE A 199 7.53 22.42 3.09
CA ILE A 199 7.53 21.49 4.23
C ILE A 199 6.83 22.14 5.44
N THR A 200 7.24 23.35 5.80
CA THR A 200 6.68 24.07 6.95
C THR A 200 5.19 24.33 6.79
N GLN A 201 4.79 24.86 5.62
CA GLN A 201 3.40 25.15 5.30
C GLN A 201 2.55 23.88 5.29
N TYR A 202 3.07 22.78 4.75
CA TYR A 202 2.34 21.53 4.66
C TYR A 202 2.08 20.93 6.05
N ILE A 203 3.07 20.95 6.94
CA ILE A 203 2.93 20.48 8.34
C ILE A 203 1.84 21.28 9.06
N ILE A 204 1.84 22.61 8.91
CA ILE A 204 0.88 23.51 9.55
C ILE A 204 -0.52 23.32 8.95
N ASN A 205 -0.65 23.37 7.62
CA ASN A 205 -1.93 23.35 6.93
C ASN A 205 -2.70 22.03 7.13
N ASN A 206 -1.98 20.91 7.26
CA ASN A 206 -2.58 19.61 7.50
C ASN A 206 -2.56 19.20 8.98
N LYS A 207 -2.10 20.08 9.89
CA LYS A 207 -2.03 19.84 11.33
C LYS A 207 -1.36 18.51 11.70
N LEU A 208 -0.25 18.18 11.03
CA LEU A 208 0.37 16.86 11.14
C LEU A 208 0.85 16.53 12.56
N LEU A 209 1.17 17.55 13.36
CA LEU A 209 1.59 17.39 14.75
C LEU A 209 0.43 17.10 15.72
N ASP A 210 -0.81 17.35 15.30
CA ASP A 210 -2.02 17.08 16.10
C ASP A 210 -2.55 15.66 15.87
N LEU A 211 -2.01 14.95 14.86
CA LEU A 211 -2.39 13.58 14.55
C LEU A 211 -1.73 12.59 15.54
N PRO A 212 -2.36 11.43 15.81
CA PRO A 212 -1.75 10.40 16.64
C PRO A 212 -0.56 9.78 15.91
N LEU A 213 0.66 10.08 16.38
CA LEU A 213 1.91 9.59 15.79
C LEU A 213 2.46 8.40 16.57
N THR A 214 2.96 7.39 15.86
CA THR A 214 3.89 6.43 16.47
C THR A 214 5.22 7.12 16.80
N SER A 215 6.03 6.56 17.69
CA SER A 215 7.33 7.15 18.03
C SER A 215 8.24 7.29 16.82
N THR A 216 8.19 6.34 15.87
CA THR A 216 8.94 6.42 14.60
C THR A 216 8.44 7.56 13.72
N GLN A 217 7.12 7.70 13.54
CA GLN A 217 6.54 8.79 12.76
C GLN A 217 6.82 10.17 13.40
N ALA A 218 6.80 10.25 14.74
CA ALA A 218 7.15 11.47 15.46
C ALA A 218 8.64 11.82 15.29
N LEU A 219 9.52 10.82 15.21
CA LEU A 219 10.94 11.00 14.92
C LEU A 219 11.17 11.52 13.51
N GLU A 220 10.48 10.95 12.52
CA GLU A 220 10.53 11.39 11.12
C GLU A 220 9.97 12.81 10.98
N MET A 221 8.85 13.12 11.63
CA MET A 221 8.34 14.50 11.67
C MET A 221 9.34 15.49 12.27
N LEU A 222 10.04 15.09 13.33
CA LEU A 222 11.06 15.90 13.97
C LEU A 222 12.25 16.14 13.02
N SER A 223 12.66 15.13 12.22
CA SER A 223 13.76 15.27 11.27
C SER A 223 13.47 16.39 10.25
N TYR A 224 12.26 16.44 9.69
CA TYR A 224 11.85 17.49 8.76
C TYR A 224 11.83 18.87 9.42
N GLN A 225 11.28 19.00 10.63
CA GLN A 225 11.28 20.26 11.36
C GLN A 225 12.70 20.74 11.68
N LEU A 226 13.59 19.82 12.06
CA LEU A 226 14.97 20.12 12.39
C LEU A 226 15.76 20.55 11.15
N LEU A 227 15.57 19.87 10.02
CA LEU A 227 16.12 20.26 8.72
C LEU A 227 15.75 21.71 8.39
N VAL A 228 14.46 22.04 8.46
CA VAL A 228 13.96 23.40 8.19
C VAL A 228 14.62 24.42 9.13
N ALA A 229 14.64 24.16 10.44
CA ALA A 229 15.20 25.09 11.43
C ALA A 229 16.69 25.36 11.18
N ILE A 230 17.48 24.30 10.96
CA ILE A 230 18.93 24.41 10.72
C ILE A 230 19.21 25.14 9.41
N LYS A 231 18.51 24.80 8.33
CA LYS A 231 18.75 25.41 7.00
C LYS A 231 18.22 26.84 6.89
N SER A 232 17.24 27.20 7.71
CA SER A 232 16.73 28.57 7.84
C SER A 232 17.54 29.42 8.84
N ASN A 233 18.59 28.87 9.46
CA ASN A 233 19.39 29.49 10.52
C ASN A 233 18.57 29.90 11.77
N ASP A 234 17.48 29.21 12.07
CA ASP A 234 16.72 29.40 13.30
C ASP A 234 17.34 28.57 14.44
N SER A 235 18.38 29.14 15.07
CA SER A 235 19.10 28.48 16.16
C SER A 235 18.23 28.18 17.38
N SER A 236 17.18 28.94 17.61
CA SER A 236 16.32 28.77 18.80
C SER A 236 15.44 27.53 18.63
N SER A 237 14.77 27.44 17.47
CA SER A 237 13.96 26.27 17.13
C SER A 237 14.80 25.01 17.00
N ALA A 238 15.98 25.10 16.38
CA ALA A 238 16.90 23.95 16.27
C ALA A 238 17.28 23.41 17.65
N LYS A 239 17.72 24.27 18.59
CA LYS A 239 18.08 23.83 19.96
C LYS A 239 16.91 23.16 20.69
N TYR A 240 15.70 23.69 20.53
CA TYR A 240 14.49 23.08 21.10
C TYR A 240 14.21 21.69 20.51
N LEU A 241 14.28 21.54 19.19
CA LEU A 241 14.04 20.27 18.49
C LEU A 241 15.10 19.22 18.82
N ILE A 242 16.36 19.61 18.98
CA ILE A 242 17.46 18.72 19.41
C ILE A 242 17.20 18.16 20.81
N LYS A 243 16.72 19.00 21.73
CA LYS A 243 16.34 18.54 23.07
C LYS A 243 15.20 17.51 22.98
N LYS A 244 14.16 17.82 22.18
CA LYS A 244 13.03 16.91 21.96
C LYS A 244 13.46 15.59 21.32
N PHE A 245 14.44 15.60 20.43
CA PHE A 245 15.04 14.40 19.87
C PHE A 245 15.65 13.50 20.94
N GLY A 246 16.40 14.05 21.91
CA GLY A 246 16.98 13.26 23.00
C GLY A 246 15.93 12.59 23.90
N GLU A 247 14.78 13.25 24.09
CA GLU A 247 13.63 12.68 24.82
C GLU A 247 12.99 11.54 24.01
N LEU A 248 12.83 11.73 22.69
CA LEU A 248 12.15 10.79 21.81
C LEU A 248 13.00 9.56 21.47
N SER A 249 14.29 9.74 21.21
CA SER A 249 15.22 8.66 20.81
C SER A 249 15.47 7.62 21.91
N SER A 250 15.11 7.93 23.16
CA SER A 250 15.18 7.02 24.29
C SER A 250 13.92 6.15 24.45
N ALA A 251 12.91 6.31 23.59
CA ALA A 251 11.68 5.54 23.66
C ALA A 251 11.94 4.04 23.37
N PRO A 252 11.35 3.11 24.15
CA PRO A 252 11.66 1.68 24.07
C PRO A 252 11.17 0.99 22.78
N ASP A 253 10.27 1.63 22.05
CA ASP A 253 9.69 1.16 20.79
C ASP A 253 10.46 1.63 19.56
N ILE A 254 11.48 2.47 19.72
CA ILE A 254 12.37 2.89 18.63
C ILE A 254 13.54 1.90 18.52
N ASP A 255 13.68 1.32 17.33
CA ASP A 255 14.85 0.52 16.99
C ASP A 255 16.11 1.39 16.95
N ARG A 256 17.18 0.95 17.63
CA ARG A 256 18.46 1.65 17.67
C ARG A 256 19.18 1.64 16.33
N ASP A 257 18.86 0.68 15.47
CA ASP A 257 19.41 0.58 14.12
C ASP A 257 18.56 1.35 13.09
N ASN A 258 17.64 2.22 13.54
CA ASN A 258 16.82 3.04 12.65
C ASN A 258 17.63 4.16 11.98
N TYR A 259 17.68 4.16 10.64
CA TYR A 259 18.42 5.13 9.83
C TYR A 259 18.06 6.60 10.09
N ILE A 260 16.83 6.89 10.54
CA ILE A 260 16.38 8.24 10.86
C ILE A 260 17.20 8.84 12.02
N LEU A 261 17.66 8.00 12.97
CA LEU A 261 18.51 8.45 14.07
C LEU A 261 19.85 8.98 13.55
N ASP A 262 20.46 8.27 12.60
CA ASP A 262 21.72 8.66 11.97
C ASP A 262 21.56 9.95 11.14
N ASP A 263 20.45 10.07 10.42
CA ASP A 263 20.14 11.28 9.63
C ASP A 263 19.95 12.51 10.53
N ILE A 264 19.21 12.37 11.63
CA ILE A 264 19.04 13.45 12.62
C ILE A 264 20.38 13.80 13.27
N GLN A 265 21.18 12.80 13.65
CA GLN A 265 22.49 13.05 14.24
C GLN A 265 23.41 13.80 13.27
N SER A 266 23.41 13.44 11.97
CA SER A 266 24.14 14.18 10.94
C SER A 266 23.72 15.65 10.84
N LEU A 267 22.41 15.94 11.00
CA LEU A 267 21.91 17.31 11.04
C LEU A 267 22.40 18.06 12.30
N ILE A 268 22.41 17.40 13.45
CA ILE A 268 22.89 17.95 14.73
C ILE A 268 24.37 18.30 14.66
N ASP A 269 25.19 17.41 14.11
CA ASP A 269 26.64 17.61 13.99
C ASP A 269 26.91 18.85 13.11
N LYS A 270 26.25 18.94 11.94
CA LYS A 270 26.34 20.11 11.04
C LYS A 270 25.89 21.41 11.69
N PHE A 271 24.92 21.37 12.61
CA PHE A 271 24.49 22.55 13.35
C PHE A 271 25.53 22.99 14.38
N THR A 272 26.15 22.02 15.06
CA THR A 272 27.17 22.26 16.10
C THR A 272 28.44 22.83 15.48
N ASP A 273 28.94 22.25 14.39
CA ASP A 273 30.13 22.72 13.67
C ASP A 273 30.01 24.18 13.24
N LYS A 274 28.82 24.57 12.74
CA LYS A 274 28.54 25.96 12.36
C LYS A 274 28.58 26.93 13.55
N GLN A 275 28.09 26.52 14.73
CA GLN A 275 28.13 27.37 15.93
C GLN A 275 29.58 27.62 16.37
N GLU A 276 30.44 26.60 16.28
CA GLU A 276 31.86 26.71 16.65
C GLU A 276 32.60 27.66 15.71
N ASP A 277 32.42 27.54 14.39
CA ASP A 277 33.03 28.41 13.39
C ASP A 277 32.66 29.89 13.59
N ASP A 278 31.39 30.19 13.88
CA ASP A 278 30.93 31.55 14.13
C ASP A 278 31.49 32.12 15.44
N SER A 279 31.68 31.28 16.47
CA SER A 279 32.29 31.68 17.74
C SER A 279 33.79 32.01 17.60
N VAL A 280 34.52 31.26 16.76
CA VAL A 280 35.94 31.48 16.48
C VAL A 280 36.15 32.73 15.63
N LYS A 281 35.28 33.00 14.65
CA LYS A 281 35.30 34.24 13.86
C LYS A 281 35.02 35.47 14.71
N LYS A 282 34.06 35.42 15.64
CA LYS A 282 33.78 36.53 16.57
C LYS A 282 34.93 36.82 17.52
N ARG A 283 35.70 35.81 17.95
CA ARG A 283 36.90 36.02 18.80
C ARG A 283 38.05 36.70 18.06
N LYS A 284 38.22 36.50 16.74
CA LYS A 284 39.33 37.09 15.96
C LYS A 284 39.15 38.59 15.63
N PHE A 285 37.94 39.14 15.71
CA PHE A 285 37.69 40.57 15.45
C PHE A 285 37.67 41.47 16.70
N SER A 286 37.86 40.93 17.92
CA SER A 286 37.89 41.76 19.16
C SER A 286 39.30 42.23 19.59
N LYS A 287 40.32 42.03 18.75
CA LYS A 287 41.68 42.56 18.96
C LYS A 287 42.07 43.53 17.86
N ALA A 288 41.39 44.66 17.79
CA ALA A 288 41.93 45.87 17.19
C ALA A 288 41.52 47.08 18.05
N ASP A 289 42.54 47.86 18.41
CA ASP A 289 42.50 49.22 18.96
C ASP A 289 42.03 49.43 20.43
N LYS A 290 42.93 49.05 21.34
CA LYS A 290 43.25 49.93 22.48
C LYS A 290 44.09 51.11 21.95
N ILE A 291 43.43 52.22 21.60
CA ILE A 291 44.07 53.54 21.53
C ILE A 291 43.51 54.38 22.69
N SER A 292 44.43 55.07 23.36
CA SER A 292 44.26 55.81 24.60
C SER A 292 43.37 57.04 24.48
N ALA A 293 42.51 57.21 25.48
CA ALA A 293 42.01 58.45 26.11
C ALA A 293 42.19 59.79 25.38
N THR A 294 41.08 60.51 25.12
CA THR A 294 40.69 61.77 25.81
C THR A 294 39.36 62.30 25.27
N ASP A 295 38.65 63.02 26.15
CA ASP A 295 37.51 63.93 25.92
C ASP A 295 36.08 63.40 25.68
N LYS A 296 35.30 63.50 26.78
CA LYS A 296 34.05 64.27 26.94
C LYS A 296 33.17 64.51 25.69
N ASP A 297 31.96 63.95 25.70
CA ASP A 297 30.69 64.66 25.95
C ASP A 297 29.47 63.93 25.33
N HIS A 298 28.42 63.80 26.15
CA HIS A 298 26.98 63.89 25.83
C HIS A 298 26.26 62.96 24.80
N TYR A 299 25.07 62.48 25.25
CA TYR A 299 23.86 62.06 24.49
C TYR A 299 23.89 60.66 23.80
N ILE A 300 22.85 59.79 23.73
CA ILE A 300 21.43 59.69 24.11
C ILE A 300 21.14 58.19 24.39
N LEU A 301 20.31 57.89 25.39
CA LEU A 301 19.67 56.59 25.58
C LEU A 301 18.57 56.41 24.52
N GLU A 302 18.71 55.41 23.65
CA GLU A 302 17.56 54.81 22.96
C GLU A 302 17.51 53.32 23.27
N ASP A 303 16.46 52.95 24.01
CA ASP A 303 16.04 51.61 24.32
C ASP A 303 15.59 50.89 23.03
N THR A 304 16.35 49.89 22.60
CA THR A 304 15.85 48.93 21.60
C THR A 304 15.09 47.82 22.32
N GLU A 305 13.81 48.06 22.53
CA GLU A 305 12.85 47.10 23.05
C GLU A 305 12.47 46.05 21.98
N SER A 306 12.26 44.84 22.46
CA SER A 306 12.19 43.57 21.73
C SER A 306 11.01 43.42 20.78
N LEU A 307 11.28 42.83 19.61
CA LEU A 307 10.33 42.52 18.54
C LEU A 307 9.54 41.21 18.74
N SER A 308 9.31 40.75 19.97
CA SER A 308 8.69 39.45 20.25
C SER A 308 7.20 39.49 20.66
N GLU A 309 6.50 40.62 20.50
CA GLU A 309 5.14 40.78 21.06
C GLU A 309 4.03 41.18 20.06
N LYS A 310 4.19 40.86 18.76
CA LYS A 310 3.20 41.22 17.72
C LYS A 310 2.45 40.07 17.02
N LEU A 311 2.38 38.87 17.61
CA LEU A 311 1.65 37.74 17.00
C LEU A 311 0.40 37.25 17.75
N ASN A 312 0.01 37.84 18.89
CA ASN A 312 -1.14 37.37 19.68
C ASN A 312 -2.30 38.37 19.84
N ALA A 313 -2.45 39.35 18.94
CA ALA A 313 -3.54 40.34 18.99
C ALA A 313 -4.31 40.43 17.67
N GLN A 314 -4.75 39.30 17.12
CA GLN A 314 -5.64 39.28 15.95
C GLN A 314 -6.70 38.18 16.02
N GLU A 315 -7.35 38.01 17.19
CA GLU A 315 -8.49 37.08 17.34
C GLU A 315 -9.66 37.65 18.18
N LYS A 316 -9.69 38.96 18.43
CA LYS A 316 -10.84 39.61 19.04
C LYS A 316 -11.08 40.97 18.42
N ASN A 317 -11.72 40.99 17.25
CA ASN A 317 -12.56 42.09 16.79
C ASN A 317 -13.17 41.71 15.42
N ASP A 318 -14.28 40.99 15.45
CA ASP A 318 -15.32 41.13 14.43
C ASP A 318 -16.64 40.56 14.98
N SER A 319 -17.23 41.30 15.91
CA SER A 319 -18.67 41.27 16.12
C SER A 319 -19.19 42.70 16.04
N VAL A 320 -20.35 42.85 15.40
CA VAL A 320 -21.17 44.06 15.30
C VAL A 320 -20.82 45.03 14.14
N LYS A 321 -21.46 44.78 12.98
CA LYS A 321 -22.07 45.89 12.22
C LYS A 321 -23.39 45.47 11.57
N LYS A 322 -24.46 45.92 12.23
CA LYS A 322 -25.85 45.99 11.75
C LYS A 322 -25.91 46.70 10.38
N ARG A 323 -26.67 46.14 9.43
CA ARG A 323 -27.40 46.97 8.46
C ARG A 323 -28.80 46.39 8.19
N ARG A 324 -29.78 47.25 8.42
CA ARG A 324 -31.23 47.09 8.23
C ARG A 324 -31.60 47.13 6.73
N LEU A 325 -32.86 46.75 6.47
CA LEU A 325 -33.74 46.97 5.30
C LEU A 325 -33.81 45.75 4.36
N ARG A 326 -34.96 45.19 3.96
CA ARG A 326 -36.37 45.63 4.00
C ARG A 326 -37.30 44.40 3.97
N LYS A 327 -38.45 44.52 4.63
CA LYS A 327 -39.62 43.65 4.52
C LYS A 327 -40.27 43.78 3.14
N ALA A 328 -40.89 42.70 2.66
CA ALA A 328 -42.16 42.74 1.95
C ALA A 328 -43.01 41.53 2.40
N ASP A 329 -44.08 41.83 3.14
CA ASP A 329 -45.19 40.93 3.43
C ASP A 329 -46.11 40.82 2.19
N LYS A 330 -46.61 39.63 1.89
CA LYS A 330 -48.04 39.32 1.61
C LYS A 330 -48.24 37.83 1.30
N THR A 331 -48.69 36.99 2.26
CA THR A 331 -50.07 36.51 2.52
C THR A 331 -50.84 35.84 1.36
N SER A 332 -51.12 34.54 1.53
CA SER A 332 -52.46 33.89 1.54
C SER A 332 -52.23 32.35 1.59
N LEU A 333 -52.55 31.64 2.67
CA LEU A 333 -53.87 31.10 3.05
C LEU A 333 -54.60 30.41 1.90
N ILE A 334 -54.67 29.07 1.95
CA ILE A 334 -55.90 28.25 1.91
C ILE A 334 -55.56 26.93 2.63
N ALA A 335 -56.44 26.56 3.55
CA ALA A 335 -56.48 25.32 4.32
C ALA A 335 -57.39 24.29 3.62
N GLU A 336 -57.62 23.17 4.30
CA GLU A 336 -58.57 22.06 4.00
C GLU A 336 -57.99 21.01 3.05
N ASP A 337 -58.16 19.69 3.21
CA ASP A 337 -58.86 18.79 4.15
C ASP A 337 -58.44 17.37 3.65
N GLY A 338 -58.06 16.40 4.47
CA GLY A 338 -58.99 15.40 5.02
C GLY A 338 -58.85 14.02 4.33
N GLY A 339 -58.65 12.96 5.14
CA GLY A 339 -58.88 11.52 4.83
C GLY A 339 -57.98 10.84 3.78
N GLU A 340 -57.72 9.54 3.71
CA GLU A 340 -58.09 8.25 4.35
C GLU A 340 -56.90 7.31 3.98
N ALA A 341 -56.32 6.43 4.81
CA ALA A 341 -56.83 5.18 5.39
C ALA A 341 -57.29 4.09 4.38
N GLU A 342 -56.35 3.47 3.65
CA GLU A 342 -56.45 2.07 3.13
C GLU A 342 -55.03 1.47 3.24
N VAL A 343 -54.69 0.39 3.98
CA VAL A 343 -55.26 -0.95 4.15
C VAL A 343 -55.44 -1.70 2.83
N ILE A 344 -54.33 -2.22 2.29
CA ILE A 344 -54.37 -3.42 1.44
C ILE A 344 -53.42 -4.48 2.01
N LYS A 345 -54.05 -5.57 2.43
CA LYS A 345 -53.47 -6.84 2.84
C LYS A 345 -53.14 -7.71 1.60
N ASN A 346 -52.25 -8.68 1.85
CA ASN A 346 -52.03 -9.93 1.12
C ASN A 346 -51.27 -9.77 -0.22
N SER A 347 -50.32 -10.63 -0.58
CA SER A 347 -50.29 -12.08 -0.37
C SER A 347 -48.87 -12.65 -0.44
N SER A 348 -48.57 -13.47 0.57
CA SER A 348 -47.65 -14.61 0.52
C SER A 348 -47.87 -15.49 -0.71
N LYS A 349 -46.80 -15.86 -1.41
CA LYS A 349 -46.65 -17.16 -2.07
C LYS A 349 -45.21 -17.68 -1.94
N GLN A 350 -45.08 -18.71 -1.11
CA GLN A 350 -44.03 -19.72 -1.14
C GLN A 350 -44.10 -20.57 -2.43
N ALA A 351 -43.03 -21.37 -2.61
CA ALA A 351 -42.81 -22.48 -3.55
C ALA A 351 -41.90 -22.08 -4.73
N LYS A 352 -40.86 -22.83 -5.11
CA LYS A 352 -40.48 -24.21 -4.80
C LYS A 352 -39.02 -24.41 -5.21
N ASN A 353 -38.27 -25.14 -4.39
CA ASN A 353 -37.07 -25.87 -4.83
C ASN A 353 -37.46 -26.85 -5.94
N VAL A 354 -36.69 -26.88 -7.03
CA VAL A 354 -36.60 -28.04 -7.93
C VAL A 354 -35.13 -28.28 -8.23
N ILE A 355 -34.72 -29.51 -7.95
CA ILE A 355 -33.41 -30.13 -8.12
C ILE A 355 -33.49 -31.00 -9.40
N LEU A 356 -32.40 -30.97 -10.18
CA LEU A 356 -31.89 -31.94 -11.18
C LEU A 356 -32.83 -32.55 -12.24
N GLU A 357 -32.42 -32.42 -13.51
CA GLU A 357 -32.06 -33.50 -14.47
C GLU A 357 -31.71 -32.81 -15.82
N ASP A 358 -30.49 -32.92 -16.34
CA ASP A 358 -29.91 -34.03 -17.11
C ASP A 358 -30.61 -34.25 -18.47
N THR A 359 -30.08 -33.62 -19.53
CA THR A 359 -30.23 -34.07 -20.92
C THR A 359 -29.05 -33.57 -21.75
N GLY A 360 -28.19 -34.50 -22.15
CA GLY A 360 -27.29 -34.33 -23.29
C GLY A 360 -28.00 -34.60 -24.62
N ILE A 361 -27.18 -34.69 -25.68
CA ILE A 361 -27.52 -35.06 -27.08
C ILE A 361 -28.03 -33.83 -27.87
N GLU A 362 -27.51 -33.39 -29.02
CA GLU A 362 -26.80 -34.06 -30.12
C GLU A 362 -26.05 -33.05 -31.01
N GLU A 363 -25.24 -33.63 -31.89
CA GLU A 363 -24.38 -33.08 -32.92
C GLU A 363 -25.11 -32.25 -33.98
N MET A 364 -24.44 -31.22 -34.52
CA MET A 364 -24.67 -30.81 -35.92
C MET A 364 -23.37 -30.35 -36.59
N ASN A 365 -22.87 -31.21 -37.46
CA ASN A 365 -21.92 -30.91 -38.52
C ASN A 365 -22.56 -29.95 -39.55
N VAL A 366 -21.89 -28.83 -39.87
CA VAL A 366 -21.96 -28.24 -41.22
C VAL A 366 -20.59 -27.77 -41.70
N VAL A 367 -20.25 -28.38 -42.83
CA VAL A 367 -19.14 -28.29 -43.77
C VAL A 367 -18.93 -26.92 -44.46
N ASN A 368 -17.64 -26.53 -44.49
CA ASN A 368 -16.80 -25.89 -45.53
C ASN A 368 -16.98 -24.46 -46.12
N GLN A 369 -15.78 -23.96 -46.46
CA GLN A 369 -15.34 -22.96 -47.46
C GLN A 369 -15.07 -21.56 -46.86
N THR A 370 -13.91 -20.91 -47.02
CA THR A 370 -12.94 -20.93 -48.13
C THR A 370 -11.58 -20.37 -47.68
N THR A 371 -10.54 -20.83 -48.37
CA THR A 371 -9.11 -20.53 -48.29
C THR A 371 -8.74 -19.08 -48.64
N GLU A 372 -7.87 -18.44 -47.85
CA GLU A 372 -6.92 -17.44 -48.35
C GLU A 372 -5.55 -17.53 -47.64
N ASN A 373 -4.51 -17.37 -48.45
CA ASN A 373 -3.10 -17.65 -48.21
C ASN A 373 -2.43 -16.65 -47.25
N ILE A 374 -1.55 -17.14 -46.37
CA ILE A 374 -0.53 -16.33 -45.69
C ILE A 374 0.84 -17.02 -45.78
N PRO A 375 1.95 -16.29 -46.00
CA PRO A 375 3.24 -16.86 -46.38
C PRO A 375 4.09 -17.31 -45.18
N THR A 376 4.92 -18.31 -45.45
CA THR A 376 5.99 -18.86 -44.59
C THR A 376 6.98 -17.78 -44.13
N PRO A 377 7.32 -17.69 -42.82
CA PRO A 377 8.44 -16.88 -42.39
C PRO A 377 9.77 -17.62 -42.57
N MET A 378 10.72 -16.90 -43.19
CA MET A 378 12.11 -17.29 -43.37
C MET A 378 12.83 -17.47 -42.03
N ASN A 379 13.61 -18.54 -42.02
CA ASN A 379 14.60 -18.94 -41.05
C ASN A 379 15.70 -17.86 -40.92
N ALA A 380 15.87 -17.26 -39.75
CA ALA A 380 16.99 -16.38 -39.43
C ALA A 380 17.64 -16.83 -38.11
N GLN A 381 18.80 -17.48 -38.22
CA GLN A 381 19.71 -17.71 -37.10
C GLN A 381 20.42 -16.39 -36.74
N PRO A 382 20.55 -16.04 -35.45
CA PRO A 382 21.56 -15.12 -34.99
C PRO A 382 22.83 -15.88 -34.58
N SER A 383 23.90 -15.67 -35.33
CA SER A 383 25.27 -16.02 -34.94
C SER A 383 25.78 -15.05 -33.87
N TYR A 384 26.19 -15.57 -32.72
CA TYR A 384 26.93 -14.80 -31.71
C TYR A 384 28.43 -14.73 -32.07
N PRO A 385 29.08 -13.56 -31.98
CA PRO A 385 30.53 -13.49 -31.96
C PRO A 385 31.04 -13.86 -30.56
N LYS A 386 31.97 -14.82 -30.57
CA LYS A 386 32.90 -15.09 -29.47
C LYS A 386 33.92 -13.95 -29.36
N ASP A 387 34.44 -13.80 -28.15
CA ASP A 387 35.65 -13.08 -27.77
C ASP A 387 35.50 -11.59 -27.46
N LEU A 388 35.38 -11.28 -26.16
CA LEU A 388 35.93 -10.04 -25.57
C LEU A 388 36.64 -10.37 -24.24
N PRO A 389 37.78 -9.70 -23.96
CA PRO A 389 38.79 -10.16 -23.02
C PRO A 389 38.51 -9.75 -21.56
N SER A 390 38.99 -10.59 -20.63
CA SER A 390 39.03 -10.27 -19.20
C SER A 390 40.03 -9.15 -18.92
N VAL A 391 39.56 -8.06 -18.32
CA VAL A 391 40.42 -7.02 -17.78
C VAL A 391 40.10 -6.87 -16.29
N SER A 392 40.94 -7.51 -15.48
CA SER A 392 41.11 -7.19 -14.07
C SER A 392 41.75 -5.81 -13.96
N GLN A 393 41.03 -4.85 -13.40
CA GLN A 393 41.62 -3.62 -12.87
C GLN A 393 41.12 -3.39 -11.44
N THR A 394 42.03 -3.64 -10.51
CA THR A 394 42.04 -3.10 -9.15
C THR A 394 42.10 -1.57 -9.22
N ILE A 395 41.06 -0.89 -8.76
CA ILE A 395 41.05 0.56 -8.54
C ILE A 395 40.55 0.84 -7.12
N ASP A 396 41.36 1.64 -6.42
CA ASP A 396 41.23 2.07 -5.04
C ASP A 396 39.87 2.69 -4.70
N ARG A 397 39.28 2.21 -3.61
CA ARG A 397 38.02 2.67 -3.03
C ARG A 397 38.28 3.78 -2.01
N THR A 398 37.62 4.94 -2.16
CA THR A 398 37.39 5.89 -1.05
C THR A 398 36.11 6.73 -1.24
N PHE A 399 35.34 6.88 -0.14
CA PHE A 399 34.30 7.90 0.18
C PHE A 399 33.17 8.09 -0.86
N PHE A 400 32.01 7.42 -0.90
CA PHE A 400 31.13 6.88 0.14
C PHE A 400 30.30 5.72 -0.46
N GLY A 401 30.76 4.48 -0.30
CA GLY A 401 30.02 3.27 -0.68
C GLY A 401 29.62 2.49 0.56
N LYS A 402 28.34 2.12 0.65
CA LYS A 402 27.70 1.34 1.73
C LYS A 402 28.58 0.15 2.17
N ASN A 403 28.94 0.12 3.46
CA ASN A 403 29.28 -1.13 4.13
C ASN A 403 27.98 -1.93 4.27
N THR A 404 27.67 -2.77 3.28
CA THR A 404 26.77 -3.89 3.53
C THR A 404 27.46 -4.76 4.57
N LYS A 405 27.01 -4.66 5.83
CA LYS A 405 27.37 -5.63 6.87
C LYS A 405 27.08 -7.00 6.26
N THR A 406 28.09 -7.85 6.15
CA THR A 406 27.89 -9.25 5.76
C THR A 406 26.81 -9.81 6.67
N ALA A 407 25.79 -10.45 6.07
CA ALA A 407 24.65 -11.00 6.80
C ALA A 407 25.18 -11.78 8.01
N LYS A 408 24.88 -11.30 9.22
CA LYS A 408 25.24 -12.00 10.45
C LYS A 408 24.60 -13.38 10.35
N LYS A 409 25.43 -14.42 10.32
CA LYS A 409 24.96 -15.80 10.43
C LYS A 409 24.29 -15.90 11.80
N VAL A 410 22.95 -15.92 11.80
CA VAL A 410 22.15 -16.06 13.02
C VAL A 410 22.42 -17.46 13.57
N SER A 411 23.25 -17.54 14.61
CA SER A 411 23.43 -18.78 15.37
C SER A 411 22.49 -18.73 16.56
N PHE A 412 21.39 -19.45 16.50
CA PHE A 412 20.57 -19.72 17.68
C PHE A 412 21.41 -20.46 18.71
N LYS A 413 21.22 -20.15 20.00
CA LYS A 413 21.84 -20.96 21.06
C LYS A 413 21.19 -22.34 20.99
N GLU A 414 21.99 -23.41 21.10
CA GLU A 414 21.54 -24.81 21.03
C GLU A 414 20.41 -25.18 22.02
N ASN A 415 20.01 -24.28 22.93
CA ASN A 415 18.99 -24.51 23.94
C ASN A 415 17.62 -23.86 23.65
N ASP A 416 17.47 -23.08 22.57
CA ASP A 416 16.21 -22.41 22.28
C ASP A 416 15.31 -23.31 21.40
N TYR A 417 14.34 -23.96 22.05
CA TYR A 417 13.45 -24.93 21.41
C TYR A 417 12.42 -24.26 20.50
N SER A 418 12.52 -24.50 19.19
CA SER A 418 11.60 -23.99 18.17
C SER A 418 10.45 -24.97 17.89
N TYR A 419 9.21 -24.47 17.85
CA TYR A 419 8.02 -25.25 17.50
C TYR A 419 7.89 -25.51 15.99
N VAL A 420 8.88 -25.10 15.19
CA VAL A 420 8.93 -25.33 13.74
C VAL A 420 8.93 -26.83 13.40
N SER A 421 9.81 -27.62 14.02
CA SER A 421 9.87 -29.08 13.79
C SER A 421 8.56 -29.79 14.18
N PRO A 422 7.99 -29.57 15.38
CA PRO A 422 6.64 -30.05 15.73
C PRO A 422 5.54 -29.66 14.73
N PHE A 423 5.58 -28.43 14.21
CA PHE A 423 4.61 -27.93 13.24
C PHE A 423 4.71 -28.70 11.92
N ILE A 424 5.91 -28.77 11.33
CA ILE A 424 6.17 -29.48 10.06
C ILE A 424 5.76 -30.96 10.20
N LYS A 425 6.26 -31.67 11.22
CA LYS A 425 5.94 -33.10 11.45
C LYS A 425 4.45 -33.38 11.66
N THR A 426 3.70 -32.41 12.18
CA THR A 426 2.25 -32.55 12.35
C THR A 426 1.55 -32.52 11.00
N PHE A 427 1.87 -31.54 10.15
CA PHE A 427 1.29 -31.42 8.81
C PHE A 427 1.82 -32.49 7.84
N GLU A 428 3.05 -32.95 8.00
CA GLU A 428 3.60 -34.10 7.29
C GLU A 428 2.77 -35.36 7.55
N LYS A 429 2.52 -35.69 8.82
CA LYS A 429 1.67 -36.83 9.17
C LYS A 429 0.25 -36.67 8.66
N LEU A 430 -0.31 -35.46 8.74
CA LEU A 430 -1.64 -35.18 8.19
C LEU A 430 -1.69 -35.52 6.69
N SER A 431 -0.68 -35.10 5.94
CA SER A 431 -0.60 -35.35 4.49
C SER A 431 -0.42 -36.84 4.12
N GLU A 432 0.18 -37.64 5.02
CA GLU A 432 0.26 -39.10 4.86
C GLU A 432 -1.09 -39.78 5.04
N GLN A 433 -1.91 -39.27 5.96
CA GLN A 433 -3.21 -39.86 6.29
C GLN A 433 -4.30 -39.42 5.31
N PHE A 434 -4.21 -38.18 4.81
CA PHE A 434 -5.21 -37.56 3.95
C PHE A 434 -4.57 -37.12 2.63
N ALA A 435 -4.50 -38.05 1.67
CA ALA A 435 -3.91 -37.80 0.35
C ALA A 435 -4.84 -37.04 -0.63
N ASN A 436 -6.03 -36.61 -0.19
CA ASN A 436 -6.95 -35.88 -1.05
C ASN A 436 -6.38 -34.47 -1.36
N PRO A 437 -6.12 -34.13 -2.64
CA PRO A 437 -5.55 -32.84 -3.03
C PRO A 437 -6.40 -31.64 -2.62
N GLU A 438 -7.72 -31.73 -2.72
CA GLU A 438 -8.64 -30.65 -2.32
C GLU A 438 -8.59 -30.42 -0.82
N PHE A 439 -8.47 -31.49 -0.03
CA PHE A 439 -8.32 -31.34 1.42
C PHE A 439 -7.01 -30.64 1.76
N LEU A 440 -5.88 -31.05 1.16
CA LEU A 440 -4.58 -30.41 1.38
C LEU A 440 -4.57 -28.92 0.95
N ALA A 441 -5.16 -28.61 -0.21
CA ALA A 441 -5.31 -27.23 -0.69
C ALA A 441 -6.19 -26.39 0.27
N ASN A 442 -7.26 -26.97 0.82
CA ASN A 442 -8.07 -26.31 1.84
C ASN A 442 -7.27 -26.03 3.11
N ILE A 443 -6.40 -26.95 3.57
CA ILE A 443 -5.54 -26.71 4.73
C ILE A 443 -4.52 -25.59 4.46
N LEU A 444 -3.93 -25.51 3.27
CA LEU A 444 -3.07 -24.37 2.90
C LEU A 444 -3.86 -23.06 2.88
N CYS A 445 -5.09 -23.06 2.35
CA CYS A 445 -5.96 -21.89 2.37
C CYS A 445 -6.32 -21.45 3.79
N LEU A 446 -6.48 -22.38 4.74
CA LEU A 446 -6.70 -22.04 6.16
C LEU A 446 -5.46 -21.42 6.80
N ASN A 447 -4.27 -21.91 6.47
CA ASN A 447 -3.01 -21.30 6.88
C ASN A 447 -2.87 -19.88 6.29
N ALA A 448 -3.13 -19.72 4.99
CA ALA A 448 -3.13 -18.42 4.33
C ALA A 448 -4.12 -17.44 4.98
N ASP A 449 -5.33 -17.92 5.28
CA ASP A 449 -6.36 -17.16 6.00
C ASP A 449 -5.91 -16.66 7.36
N PHE A 450 -5.13 -17.46 8.10
CA PHE A 450 -4.56 -17.04 9.37
C PHE A 450 -3.66 -15.82 9.17
N TYR A 451 -2.67 -15.89 8.28
CA TYR A 451 -1.74 -14.77 8.03
C TYR A 451 -2.42 -13.55 7.41
N ASN A 452 -3.47 -13.74 6.61
CA ASN A 452 -4.21 -12.64 6.01
C ASN A 452 -5.10 -11.91 7.03
N LYS A 453 -5.74 -12.64 7.95
CA LYS A 453 -6.77 -12.10 8.86
C LYS A 453 -6.23 -11.71 10.22
N THR A 454 -5.13 -12.29 10.66
CA THR A 454 -4.53 -11.97 11.95
C THR A 454 -3.52 -10.84 11.79
N ALA A 455 -3.67 -9.80 12.63
CA ALA A 455 -2.69 -8.73 12.73
C ALA A 455 -1.46 -9.23 13.48
N LEU A 456 -0.63 -10.03 12.80
CA LEU A 456 0.64 -10.47 13.39
C LEU A 456 1.67 -9.36 13.26
N PRO A 457 2.56 -9.21 14.24
CA PRO A 457 3.69 -8.28 14.21
C PRO A 457 4.82 -8.76 13.27
N ILE A 458 4.48 -9.11 12.02
CA ILE A 458 5.38 -9.49 10.94
C ILE A 458 5.05 -8.60 9.75
N LYS A 459 6.03 -7.85 9.22
CA LYS A 459 5.81 -6.88 8.13
C LYS A 459 5.23 -7.53 6.86
N ASN A 460 5.51 -8.82 6.63
CA ASN A 460 5.24 -9.52 5.38
C ASN A 460 4.17 -10.63 5.50
N THR A 461 3.22 -10.54 6.44
CA THR A 461 2.17 -11.57 6.58
C THR A 461 1.32 -11.76 5.32
N ARG A 462 1.11 -10.68 4.55
CA ARG A 462 0.36 -10.73 3.30
C ARG A 462 1.09 -11.53 2.21
N LEU A 463 2.43 -11.41 2.14
CA LEU A 463 3.25 -12.21 1.24
C LEU A 463 3.12 -13.71 1.60
N LEU A 464 3.28 -14.06 2.88
CA LEU A 464 3.10 -15.44 3.36
C LEU A 464 1.73 -16.01 2.99
N SER A 465 0.68 -15.22 3.20
CA SER A 465 -0.68 -15.59 2.81
C SER A 465 -0.78 -15.86 1.30
N ARG A 466 -0.23 -14.97 0.47
CA ARG A 466 -0.29 -15.10 -0.99
C ARG A 466 0.43 -16.36 -1.47
N GLU A 467 1.65 -16.61 -1.00
CA GLU A 467 2.43 -17.78 -1.42
C GLU A 467 1.75 -19.11 -1.03
N LEU A 468 1.05 -19.13 0.10
CA LEU A 468 0.23 -20.27 0.51
C LEU A 468 -0.99 -20.47 -0.38
N TYR A 469 -1.65 -19.39 -0.82
CA TYR A 469 -2.73 -19.48 -1.82
C TYR A 469 -2.20 -19.94 -3.19
N GLU A 470 -1.04 -19.45 -3.61
CA GLU A 470 -0.37 -19.90 -4.84
C GLU A 470 -0.03 -21.39 -4.77
N SER A 471 0.53 -21.85 -3.65
CA SER A 471 0.79 -23.27 -3.40
C SER A 471 -0.50 -24.12 -3.41
N ALA A 472 -1.60 -23.60 -2.87
CA ALA A 472 -2.90 -24.27 -2.96
C ALA A 472 -3.40 -24.39 -4.41
N LEU A 473 -3.14 -23.39 -5.25
CA LEU A 473 -3.48 -23.42 -6.69
C LEU A 473 -2.55 -24.36 -7.49
N LEU A 474 -1.31 -24.58 -7.05
CA LEU A 474 -0.46 -25.61 -7.63
C LEU A 474 -1.00 -27.03 -7.33
N ILE A 475 -1.65 -27.23 -6.18
CA ILE A 475 -2.30 -28.50 -5.85
C ILE A 475 -3.65 -28.64 -6.58
N VAL A 476 -4.49 -27.60 -6.56
CA VAL A 476 -5.81 -27.57 -7.22
C VAL A 476 -5.96 -26.25 -8.00
N PRO A 477 -5.70 -26.23 -9.32
CA PRO A 477 -5.67 -25.02 -10.13
C PRO A 477 -6.95 -24.17 -10.09
N ASN A 478 -8.11 -24.81 -9.93
CA ASN A 478 -9.41 -24.14 -9.90
C ASN A 478 -9.98 -24.03 -8.48
N HIS A 479 -9.13 -23.98 -7.45
CA HIS A 479 -9.59 -23.91 -6.06
C HIS A 479 -10.31 -22.59 -5.79
N PRO A 480 -11.63 -22.60 -5.48
CA PRO A 480 -12.48 -21.40 -5.52
C PRO A 480 -12.09 -20.34 -4.49
N VAL A 481 -11.57 -20.77 -3.34
CA VAL A 481 -11.12 -19.84 -2.29
C VAL A 481 -9.76 -19.24 -2.63
N ALA A 482 -8.85 -20.05 -3.19
CA ALA A 482 -7.49 -19.60 -3.45
C ALA A 482 -7.42 -18.66 -4.65
N SER A 483 -8.19 -18.94 -5.70
CA SER A 483 -8.26 -18.10 -6.91
C SER A 483 -8.77 -16.70 -6.61
N VAL A 484 -9.81 -16.59 -5.79
CA VAL A 484 -10.39 -15.29 -5.39
C VAL A 484 -9.46 -14.53 -4.44
N ARG A 485 -8.79 -15.24 -3.52
CA ARG A 485 -8.03 -14.59 -2.44
C ARG A 485 -6.56 -14.33 -2.74
N LYS A 486 -5.98 -15.01 -3.74
CA LYS A 486 -4.62 -14.73 -4.21
C LYS A 486 -4.46 -13.26 -4.65
N ASN A 487 -5.53 -12.66 -5.17
CA ASN A 487 -5.52 -11.30 -5.72
C ASN A 487 -5.75 -10.19 -4.66
N ILE A 488 -5.86 -10.54 -3.37
CA ILE A 488 -6.11 -9.57 -2.30
C ILE A 488 -4.79 -8.91 -1.88
N ASN A 489 -4.60 -7.64 -2.28
CA ASN A 489 -3.54 -6.70 -1.88
C ASN A 489 -2.12 -6.97 -2.41
N HIS A 490 -1.89 -6.65 -3.69
CA HIS A 490 -0.57 -6.69 -4.34
C HIS A 490 0.37 -5.52 -3.97
N ALA A 491 -0.16 -4.38 -3.50
CA ALA A 491 0.64 -3.17 -3.23
C ALA A 491 1.80 -3.39 -2.23
N THR A 492 1.61 -4.21 -1.19
CA THR A 492 2.61 -4.45 -0.12
C THR A 492 3.70 -5.51 -0.45
N ILE A 493 3.67 -6.13 -1.64
CA ILE A 493 4.49 -7.33 -1.93
C ILE A 493 5.80 -7.01 -2.68
N ARG A 494 5.90 -5.82 -3.28
CA ARG A 494 7.00 -5.43 -4.18
C ARG A 494 8.38 -5.41 -3.51
N ASP A 495 8.49 -4.91 -2.29
CA ASP A 495 9.77 -4.80 -1.56
C ASP A 495 10.43 -6.15 -1.22
N ASN A 496 9.67 -7.26 -1.29
CA ASN A 496 10.15 -8.57 -0.85
C ASN A 496 10.17 -9.63 -1.95
N ASN A 497 10.04 -9.25 -3.22
CA ASN A 497 10.19 -10.18 -4.35
C ASN A 497 11.57 -10.88 -4.38
N HIS A 498 12.58 -10.36 -3.66
CA HIS A 498 13.87 -11.00 -3.48
C HIS A 498 13.87 -12.12 -2.42
N TYR A 499 12.88 -12.15 -1.52
CA TYR A 499 12.72 -13.17 -0.48
C TYR A 499 11.72 -14.26 -0.87
N GLY A 500 10.81 -13.97 -1.80
CA GLY A 500 9.96 -14.99 -2.41
C GLY A 500 10.84 -15.95 -3.19
N SER A 501 11.04 -17.17 -2.67
CA SER A 501 11.70 -18.20 -3.44
C SER A 501 10.85 -18.44 -4.69
N GLN A 502 11.35 -18.05 -5.87
CA GLN A 502 10.95 -18.71 -7.11
C GLN A 502 11.47 -20.14 -7.02
N SER A 503 10.86 -20.96 -6.14
CA SER A 503 11.05 -22.39 -6.13
C SER A 503 10.63 -22.83 -7.51
N SER A 504 11.59 -23.34 -8.26
CA SER A 504 11.40 -23.92 -9.57
C SER A 504 10.47 -25.11 -9.41
N PHE A 505 9.17 -24.84 -9.41
CA PHE A 505 8.13 -25.86 -9.37
C PHE A 505 8.17 -26.59 -10.71
N THR A 506 8.99 -27.64 -10.76
CA THR A 506 8.96 -28.66 -11.81
C THR A 506 7.53 -29.15 -11.95
N THR A 507 7.00 -29.18 -13.17
CA THR A 507 5.60 -29.42 -13.54
C THR A 507 5.02 -30.80 -13.17
N ASP A 508 5.78 -31.68 -12.51
CA ASP A 508 5.40 -33.05 -12.13
C ASP A 508 5.43 -33.30 -10.60
N LYS A 509 4.97 -32.36 -9.78
CA LYS A 509 5.00 -32.55 -8.31
C LYS A 509 3.70 -33.15 -7.77
N ASN A 510 3.87 -34.25 -7.04
CA ASN A 510 2.89 -34.88 -6.16
C ASN A 510 2.24 -33.82 -5.22
N PRO A 511 0.89 -33.74 -5.11
CA PRO A 511 0.18 -32.86 -4.19
C PRO A 511 0.73 -32.83 -2.76
N LYS A 512 1.13 -34.00 -2.25
CA LYS A 512 1.75 -34.14 -0.92
C LYS A 512 3.06 -33.36 -0.84
N ALA A 513 3.91 -33.47 -1.85
CA ALA A 513 5.21 -32.81 -1.86
C ALA A 513 5.05 -31.29 -1.90
N ILE A 514 4.15 -30.78 -2.74
CA ILE A 514 3.82 -29.34 -2.81
C ILE A 514 3.32 -28.83 -1.46
N PHE A 515 2.42 -29.60 -0.82
CA PHE A 515 1.88 -29.26 0.49
C PHE A 515 2.98 -29.13 1.56
N ILE A 516 3.91 -30.08 1.63
CA ILE A 516 5.00 -30.06 2.62
C ILE A 516 6.02 -28.97 2.31
N GLU A 517 6.41 -28.80 1.06
CA GLU A 517 7.31 -27.73 0.63
C GLU A 517 6.74 -26.34 1.01
N ALA A 518 5.44 -26.14 0.84
CA ALA A 518 4.77 -24.89 1.24
C ALA A 518 4.78 -24.68 2.77
N ILE A 519 4.61 -25.73 3.57
CA ILE A 519 4.67 -25.65 5.03
C ILE A 519 6.10 -25.38 5.52
N GLU A 520 7.11 -26.02 4.91
CA GLU A 520 8.52 -25.80 5.22
C GLU A 520 8.96 -24.37 4.84
N ALA A 521 8.62 -23.93 3.63
CA ALA A 521 8.89 -22.57 3.16
C ALA A 521 8.26 -21.51 4.07
N LEU A 522 7.00 -21.71 4.47
CA LEU A 522 6.31 -20.87 5.46
C LEU A 522 7.13 -20.76 6.76
N THR A 523 7.55 -21.89 7.32
CA THR A 523 8.30 -21.87 8.59
C THR A 523 9.68 -21.23 8.45
N MET A 524 10.38 -21.46 7.34
CA MET A 524 11.67 -20.84 7.05
C MET A 524 11.56 -19.31 6.95
N GLN A 525 10.51 -18.81 6.29
CA GLN A 525 10.26 -17.38 6.19
C GLN A 525 9.85 -16.77 7.54
N LEU A 526 9.09 -17.49 8.37
CA LEU A 526 8.81 -17.05 9.74
C LEU A 526 10.09 -16.90 10.54
N GLU A 527 10.99 -17.89 10.49
CA GLU A 527 12.30 -17.82 11.12
C GLU A 527 13.11 -16.63 10.60
N ALA A 528 13.12 -16.39 9.28
CA ALA A 528 13.80 -15.25 8.68
C ALA A 528 13.22 -13.90 9.15
N PHE A 529 11.90 -13.76 9.22
CA PHE A 529 11.23 -12.51 9.62
C PHE A 529 11.26 -12.25 11.13
N THR A 530 11.55 -13.25 11.94
CA THR A 530 11.54 -13.15 13.40
C THR A 530 12.82 -13.69 14.04
N ALA A 531 13.93 -13.59 13.31
CA ALA A 531 15.23 -14.21 13.57
C ALA A 531 15.77 -14.06 15.01
N ASP A 532 15.26 -13.12 15.80
CA ASP A 532 15.71 -12.84 17.17
C ASP A 532 14.71 -13.26 18.27
N ASN A 533 13.56 -13.86 17.94
CA ASN A 533 12.53 -14.17 18.96
C ASN A 533 11.78 -15.50 18.71
N ILE A 534 12.36 -16.58 19.20
CA ILE A 534 11.76 -17.94 19.12
C ILE A 534 10.43 -18.03 19.88
N GLU A 535 10.26 -17.34 21.00
CA GLU A 535 8.98 -17.35 21.73
C GLU A 535 7.84 -16.78 20.89
N LYS A 536 8.14 -15.75 20.09
CA LYS A 536 7.20 -15.14 19.14
C LYS A 536 6.84 -16.11 18.02
N ILE A 537 7.82 -16.82 17.45
CA ILE A 537 7.57 -17.90 16.46
C ILE A 537 6.64 -18.95 17.07
N ASN A 538 6.96 -19.44 18.26
CA ASN A 538 6.17 -20.45 18.96
C ASN A 538 4.74 -19.97 19.21
N GLY A 539 4.56 -18.71 19.63
CA GLY A 539 3.25 -18.08 19.80
C GLY A 539 2.43 -18.01 18.51
N ILE A 540 3.08 -17.68 17.39
CA ILE A 540 2.44 -17.61 16.06
C ILE A 540 2.03 -19.01 15.60
N LEU A 541 2.91 -20.01 15.70
CA LEU A 541 2.60 -21.38 15.28
C LEU A 541 1.49 -22.00 16.13
N ASN A 542 1.49 -21.78 17.46
CA ASN A 542 0.39 -22.18 18.34
C ASN A 542 -0.96 -21.57 17.92
N SER A 543 -0.95 -20.27 17.62
CA SER A 543 -2.13 -19.53 17.21
C SER A 543 -2.62 -20.01 15.84
N ASN A 544 -1.71 -20.30 14.92
CA ASN A 544 -2.01 -20.88 13.61
C ASN A 544 -2.69 -22.24 13.76
N VAL A 545 -2.09 -23.19 14.50
CA VAL A 545 -2.67 -24.53 14.70
C VAL A 545 -4.07 -24.43 15.30
N SER A 546 -4.25 -23.56 16.31
CA SER A 546 -5.55 -23.32 16.93
C SER A 546 -6.56 -22.72 15.94
N PHE A 547 -6.13 -21.79 15.09
CA PHE A 547 -6.98 -21.20 14.06
C PHE A 547 -7.40 -22.23 13.02
N VAL A 548 -6.46 -23.03 12.52
CA VAL A 548 -6.71 -24.07 11.51
C VAL A 548 -7.67 -25.12 12.06
N THR A 549 -7.41 -25.67 13.25
CA THR A 549 -8.27 -26.71 13.85
C THR A 549 -9.69 -26.21 14.11
N ASN A 550 -9.84 -24.99 14.64
CA ASN A 550 -11.17 -24.36 14.83
C ASN A 550 -11.90 -24.14 13.49
N ASN A 551 -11.19 -23.76 12.43
CA ASN A 551 -11.79 -23.55 11.12
C ASN A 551 -12.13 -24.86 10.41
N ILE A 552 -11.36 -25.93 10.59
CA ILE A 552 -11.70 -27.27 10.07
C ILE A 552 -13.07 -27.69 10.60
N VAL A 553 -13.29 -27.54 11.92
CA VAL A 553 -14.56 -27.92 12.57
C VAL A 553 -15.70 -26.99 12.17
N SER A 554 -15.53 -25.68 12.34
CA SER A 554 -16.61 -24.71 12.14
C SER A 554 -17.07 -24.60 10.69
N LYS A 555 -16.15 -24.74 9.72
CA LYS A 555 -16.48 -24.72 8.29
C LYS A 555 -16.72 -26.11 7.71
N ASN A 556 -16.68 -27.16 8.54
CA ASN A 556 -16.94 -28.54 8.15
C ASN A 556 -16.09 -29.01 6.94
N ILE A 557 -14.80 -28.65 6.94
CA ILE A 557 -13.90 -28.81 5.79
C ILE A 557 -13.75 -30.27 5.34
N ALA A 558 -13.77 -31.21 6.30
CA ALA A 558 -13.67 -32.65 6.03
C ALA A 558 -14.99 -33.40 6.31
N GLY A 559 -16.13 -32.69 6.28
CA GLY A 559 -17.42 -33.28 6.61
C GLY A 559 -17.43 -33.86 8.02
N ARG A 560 -17.99 -35.07 8.17
CA ARG A 560 -18.14 -35.76 9.46
C ARG A 560 -16.82 -36.02 10.20
N GLN A 561 -15.69 -36.03 9.49
CA GLN A 561 -14.36 -36.26 10.08
C GLN A 561 -13.70 -34.99 10.59
N SER A 562 -14.27 -33.81 10.36
CA SER A 562 -13.66 -32.51 10.71
C SER A 562 -13.25 -32.41 12.19
N ALA A 563 -14.12 -32.86 13.11
CA ALA A 563 -13.82 -32.84 14.55
C ALA A 563 -12.69 -33.80 14.95
N GLU A 564 -12.66 -34.99 14.33
CA GLU A 564 -11.62 -35.99 14.60
C GLU A 564 -10.25 -35.51 14.09
N ILE A 565 -10.21 -35.01 12.85
CA ILE A 565 -8.99 -34.49 12.23
C ILE A 565 -8.44 -33.30 13.01
N ALA A 566 -9.31 -32.35 13.39
CA ALA A 566 -8.90 -31.21 14.21
C ALA A 566 -8.29 -31.64 15.55
N LYS A 567 -8.89 -32.64 16.21
CA LYS A 567 -8.36 -33.23 17.45
C LYS A 567 -7.01 -33.93 17.22
N GLN A 568 -6.85 -34.64 16.12
CA GLN A 568 -5.59 -35.30 15.77
C GLN A 568 -4.47 -34.29 15.52
N ILE A 569 -4.72 -33.22 14.76
CA ILE A 569 -3.75 -32.14 14.52
C ILE A 569 -3.35 -31.48 15.85
N GLN A 570 -4.32 -31.04 16.65
CA GLN A 570 -4.06 -30.36 17.92
C GLN A 570 -3.30 -31.27 18.89
N GLY A 571 -3.75 -32.53 19.04
CA GLY A 571 -3.15 -33.49 19.95
C GLY A 571 -1.73 -33.87 19.56
N ARG A 572 -1.47 -34.09 18.26
CA ARG A 572 -0.14 -34.42 17.76
C ARG A 572 0.82 -33.23 17.89
N TYR A 573 0.39 -32.04 17.52
CA TYR A 573 1.21 -30.84 17.67
C TYR A 573 1.55 -30.55 19.13
N HIS A 574 0.57 -30.65 20.03
CA HIS A 574 0.80 -30.48 21.47
C HIS A 574 1.74 -31.55 22.04
N TYR A 575 1.59 -32.81 21.62
CA TYR A 575 2.48 -33.89 22.02
C TYR A 575 3.92 -33.61 21.57
N LEU A 576 4.14 -33.30 20.29
CA LEU A 576 5.48 -33.06 19.74
C LEU A 576 6.15 -31.83 20.38
N SER A 577 5.43 -30.72 20.52
CA SER A 577 5.95 -29.47 21.12
C SER A 577 6.30 -29.58 22.61
N THR A 578 5.76 -30.59 23.32
CA THR A 578 6.02 -30.79 24.76
C THR A 578 6.94 -31.98 25.05
N HIS A 579 6.90 -33.05 24.26
CA HIS A 579 7.61 -34.30 24.55
C HIS A 579 8.96 -34.42 23.82
N GLU A 580 9.13 -33.84 22.61
CA GLU A 580 10.46 -33.83 21.98
C GLU A 580 11.46 -32.99 22.80
N ARG A 581 10.97 -31.99 23.55
CA ARG A 581 11.72 -31.23 24.55
C ARG A 581 12.42 -32.11 25.61
N ASN A 582 11.78 -33.20 26.02
CA ASN A 582 12.30 -34.05 27.10
C ASN A 582 13.31 -35.09 26.60
N ASN A 583 13.23 -35.48 25.33
CA ASN A 583 14.12 -36.50 24.75
C ASN A 583 15.48 -35.90 24.34
N GLU A 584 15.55 -34.65 23.88
CA GLU A 584 16.82 -33.99 23.54
C GLU A 584 17.63 -33.61 24.79
N GLN A 585 16.98 -33.36 25.93
CA GLN A 585 17.65 -33.05 27.20
C GLN A 585 18.15 -34.28 27.97
N GLN A 586 17.86 -35.50 27.50
CA GLN A 586 18.27 -36.75 28.16
C GLN A 586 19.43 -37.48 27.47
N VAL A 587 20.14 -36.85 26.52
CA VAL A 587 21.39 -37.43 26.00
C VAL A 587 22.43 -37.43 27.14
N PRO A 588 22.88 -38.61 27.62
CA PRO A 588 23.85 -38.67 28.72
C PRO A 588 25.16 -38.04 28.29
N SER A 589 25.66 -37.12 29.11
CA SER A 589 26.92 -36.38 28.94
C SER A 589 28.20 -37.25 28.88
N GLU A 590 28.09 -38.58 28.89
CA GLU A 590 29.23 -39.50 28.85
C GLU A 590 29.81 -39.76 27.45
N GLN A 591 29.22 -39.22 26.37
CA GLN A 591 29.75 -39.42 24.99
C GLN A 591 30.36 -38.17 24.33
N GLN A 592 30.45 -37.03 25.01
CA GLN A 592 31.00 -35.79 24.43
C GLN A 592 32.51 -35.57 24.62
N GLU A 593 33.23 -36.44 25.34
CA GLU A 593 34.70 -36.31 25.53
C GLU A 593 35.58 -37.00 24.48
N SER A 594 35.02 -37.69 23.48
CA SER A 594 35.84 -38.41 22.50
C SER A 594 35.47 -38.06 21.06
N LEU A 595 35.77 -36.86 20.58
CA LEU A 595 35.93 -36.55 19.14
C LEU A 595 36.53 -35.15 18.91
N THR A 596 37.73 -34.93 19.44
CA THR A 596 38.70 -34.02 18.82
C THR A 596 39.82 -34.85 18.23
N PHE A 597 39.83 -35.03 16.90
CA PHE A 597 40.98 -35.17 15.99
C PHE A 597 40.55 -35.85 14.67
N ARG A 598 40.36 -35.06 13.60
CA ARG A 598 41.21 -35.04 12.39
C ARG A 598 40.71 -34.03 11.39
#